data_AF-A0A381SFZ0-F1
#
_entry.id   AF-A0A381SFZ0-F1
#
_cell.length_a   1.000
_cell.length_b   1.000
_cell.length_c   1.000
_cell.angle_alpha   90.00
_cell.angle_beta   90.00
_cell.angle_gamma   90.00
#
_symmetry.space_group_name_H-M   'P 1'
#
loop_
_entity.id
_entity.type
_entity.pdbx_description
1 polymer ?
#
loop_
_entity_poly.entity_id
_entity_poly.type
_entity_poly.pdbx_seq_one_letter_code
_entity_poly.pdbx_strand_id
1 'polypeptide(L)'
;MVDGLSLHAHPRVIPASARSEFYREEFAKHRRCLQQQREYFSESAVTEAETALSRILVQLEWLCSQDDANELLGCLLRQFDKVTGVSALSDPRKVH
;
A
#
# COMPACT_ATOMS: atom_id res chain seq x y z
N MET A 1 33.33 -34.60 -14.46
CA MET A 1 32.77 -34.41 -13.10
C MET A 1 31.96 -33.14 -13.19
N VAL A 2 30.65 -33.28 -13.19
CA VAL A 2 29.70 -32.23 -13.63
C VAL A 2 29.45 -31.20 -12.54
N ASP A 3 29.45 -29.96 -13.00
CA ASP A 3 28.63 -28.80 -12.61
C ASP A 3 28.48 -28.46 -11.12
N GLY A 4 29.11 -27.34 -10.78
CA GLY A 4 28.87 -26.60 -9.55
C GLY A 4 27.44 -26.11 -9.48
N LEU A 5 26.75 -26.51 -8.40
CA LEU A 5 25.49 -25.93 -7.97
C LEU A 5 25.70 -24.44 -7.65
N SER A 6 25.51 -23.59 -8.65
CA SER A 6 25.14 -22.20 -8.42
C SER A 6 23.68 -22.18 -7.96
N LEU A 7 23.48 -22.04 -6.66
CA LEU A 7 22.22 -21.63 -6.04
C LEU A 7 21.89 -20.23 -6.57
N HIS A 8 21.29 -20.14 -7.75
CA HIS A 8 20.61 -18.93 -8.18
C HIS A 8 19.41 -18.75 -7.26
N ALA A 9 19.62 -17.99 -6.18
CA ALA A 9 18.55 -17.32 -5.48
C ALA A 9 17.86 -16.42 -6.52
N HIS A 10 16.81 -16.93 -7.15
CA HIS A 10 15.96 -16.11 -8.00
C HIS A 10 15.42 -15.00 -7.11
N PRO A 11 15.77 -13.71 -7.34
CA PRO A 11 15.03 -12.65 -6.69
C PRO A 11 13.59 -12.87 -7.10
N ARG A 12 12.73 -13.20 -6.13
CA ARG A 12 11.31 -13.43 -6.39
C ARG A 12 10.74 -12.11 -6.87
N VAL A 13 10.76 -11.90 -8.19
CA VAL A 13 10.06 -10.80 -8.83
C VAL A 13 8.59 -11.04 -8.53
N ILE A 14 8.03 -10.26 -7.61
CA ILE A 14 6.61 -10.39 -7.26
C ILE A 14 5.82 -9.97 -8.50
N PRO A 15 4.92 -10.84 -9.02
CA PRO A 15 4.08 -10.50 -10.16
C PRO A 15 3.33 -9.18 -9.92
N ALA A 16 3.14 -8.39 -10.98
CA ALA A 16 2.40 -7.12 -10.88
C ALA A 16 1.00 -7.30 -10.28
N SER A 17 0.34 -8.44 -10.54
CA SER A 17 -0.95 -8.81 -9.94
C SER A 17 -0.89 -9.02 -8.43
N ALA A 18 0.08 -9.79 -7.94
CA ALA A 18 0.26 -9.99 -6.50
C ALA A 18 0.63 -8.69 -5.77
N ARG A 19 1.38 -7.80 -6.44
CA ARG A 19 1.65 -6.45 -5.92
C ARG A 19 0.39 -5.59 -5.90
N SER A 20 -0.40 -5.59 -6.97
CA SER A 20 -1.61 -4.78 -7.04
C SER A 20 -2.65 -5.23 -6.02
N GLU A 21 -2.78 -6.53 -5.77
CA GLU A 21 -3.62 -7.06 -4.68
C GLU A 21 -3.18 -6.53 -3.32
N PHE A 22 -1.89 -6.66 -2.99
CA PHE A 22 -1.35 -6.13 -1.73
C PHE A 22 -1.65 -4.63 -1.55
N TYR A 23 -1.26 -3.79 -2.52
CA TYR A 23 -1.48 -2.35 -2.40
C TYR A 23 -2.97 -1.99 -2.38
N ARG A 24 -3.82 -2.74 -3.11
CA ARG A 24 -5.27 -2.53 -3.12
C ARG A 24 -5.86 -2.71 -1.73
N GLU A 25 -5.47 -3.79 -1.05
CA GLU A 25 -5.90 -4.08 0.31
C GLU A 25 -5.44 -2.99 1.28
N GLU A 26 -4.17 -2.60 1.22
CA GLU A 26 -3.61 -1.58 2.10
C GLU A 26 -4.29 -0.22 1.91
N PHE A 27 -4.42 0.29 0.68
CA PHE A 27 -5.13 1.55 0.42
C PHE A 27 -6.62 1.47 0.80
N ALA A 28 -7.26 0.30 0.66
CA ALA A 28 -8.63 0.11 1.10
C ALA A 28 -8.78 0.15 2.63
N LYS A 29 -7.78 -0.30 3.40
CA LYS A 29 -7.76 -0.17 4.86
C LYS A 29 -7.64 1.30 5.27
N HIS A 30 -6.71 2.06 4.65
CA HIS A 30 -6.58 3.50 4.89
C HIS A 30 -7.86 4.27 4.58
N ARG A 31 -8.55 3.95 3.46
CA ARG A 31 -9.84 4.57 3.13
C ARG A 31 -10.92 4.30 4.18
N ARG A 32 -11.03 3.06 4.66
CA ARG A 32 -11.99 2.70 5.72
C ARG A 32 -11.67 3.40 7.05
N CYS A 33 -10.39 3.50 7.41
CA CYS A 33 -9.98 4.21 8.62
C CYS A 33 -10.33 5.70 8.54
N LEU A 34 -10.04 6.34 7.41
CA LEU A 34 -10.38 7.74 7.17
C LEU A 34 -11.90 7.99 7.25
N GLN A 35 -12.71 7.06 6.72
CA GLN A 35 -14.17 7.12 6.85
C GLN A 35 -14.66 7.04 8.29
N GLN A 36 -14.05 6.17 9.10
CA GLN A 36 -14.38 6.04 10.52
C GLN A 36 -13.95 7.27 11.33
N GLN A 37 -12.86 7.91 10.93
CA GLN A 37 -12.32 9.10 11.60
C GLN A 37 -12.88 10.42 11.03
N ARG A 38 -13.91 10.37 10.17
CA ARG A 38 -14.45 11.56 9.49
C ARG A 38 -14.80 12.71 10.41
N GLU A 39 -15.26 12.41 11.62
CA GLU A 39 -15.62 13.41 12.63
C GLU A 39 -14.44 14.21 13.19
N TYR A 40 -13.21 13.69 13.07
CA TYR A 40 -11.99 14.31 13.61
C TYR A 40 -11.27 15.23 12.61
N PHE A 41 -11.73 15.26 11.36
CA PHE A 41 -11.12 16.02 10.26
C PHE A 41 -12.13 16.99 9.66
N SER A 42 -11.66 18.03 8.96
CA SER A 42 -12.55 18.85 8.15
C SER A 42 -13.12 18.02 6.99
N GLU A 43 -14.36 18.33 6.58
CA GLU A 43 -15.01 17.64 5.46
C GLU A 43 -14.16 17.72 4.18
N SER A 44 -13.52 18.87 3.93
CA SER A 44 -12.60 19.06 2.80
C SER A 44 -11.40 18.13 2.87
N ALA A 45 -10.72 18.03 4.02
CA ALA A 45 -9.53 17.21 4.17
C ALA A 45 -9.83 15.71 3.98
N VAL A 46 -10.94 15.22 4.52
CA VAL A 46 -11.37 13.83 4.31
C VAL A 46 -11.71 13.61 2.85
N THR A 47 -12.51 14.50 2.24
CA THR A 47 -12.95 14.38 0.85
C THR A 47 -11.76 14.37 -0.12
N GLU A 48 -10.77 15.24 0.10
CA GLU A 48 -9.55 15.29 -0.71
C GLU A 48 -8.73 14.00 -0.57
N ALA A 49 -8.55 13.50 0.64
CA ALA A 49 -7.83 12.26 0.90
C ALA A 49 -8.56 11.01 0.34
N GLU A 50 -9.89 10.94 0.46
CA GLU A 50 -10.71 9.87 -0.16
C GLU A 50 -10.66 9.93 -1.69
N THR A 51 -10.66 11.13 -2.26
CA THR A 51 -10.52 11.35 -3.70
C THR A 51 -9.15 10.88 -4.19
N ALA A 52 -8.08 11.22 -3.46
CA ALA A 52 -6.73 10.76 -3.77
C ALA A 52 -6.61 9.23 -3.70
N LEU A 53 -7.12 8.60 -2.64
CA LEU A 53 -7.17 7.14 -2.51
C LEU A 53 -7.94 6.48 -3.65
N SER A 54 -9.08 7.06 -4.03
CA SER A 54 -9.90 6.53 -5.13
C SER A 54 -9.16 6.60 -6.47
N ARG A 55 -8.43 7.68 -6.74
CA ARG A 55 -7.59 7.81 -7.95
C ARG A 55 -6.47 6.75 -7.98
N ILE A 56 -5.78 6.54 -6.86
CA ILE A 56 -4.74 5.52 -6.75
C ILE A 56 -5.32 4.13 -7.03
N LEU A 57 -6.47 3.79 -6.42
CA LEU A 57 -7.13 2.50 -6.62
C LEU A 57 -7.55 2.27 -8.08
N VAL A 58 -8.04 3.31 -8.77
CA VAL A 58 -8.39 3.23 -10.21
C VAL A 58 -7.15 3.00 -11.08
N GLN A 59 -6.03 3.63 -10.76
CA GLN A 59 -4.79 3.55 -11.54
C GLN A 59 -3.86 2.42 -11.10
N LEU A 60 -4.26 1.62 -10.11
CA LEU A 60 -3.37 0.73 -9.38
C LEU A 60 -2.67 -0.31 -10.27
N GLU A 61 -3.40 -0.93 -11.19
CA GLU A 61 -2.84 -1.93 -12.11
C GLU A 61 -1.76 -1.32 -13.02
N TRP A 62 -1.99 -0.09 -13.50
CA TRP A 62 -1.03 0.66 -14.30
C TRP A 62 0.19 1.09 -13.47
N LEU A 63 -0.03 1.56 -12.24
CA LEU A 63 1.03 1.93 -11.30
C LEU A 63 1.90 0.71 -10.97
N CYS A 64 1.31 -0.46 -10.72
CA CYS A 64 2.04 -1.70 -10.45
C CYS A 64 2.80 -2.24 -11.67
N SER A 65 2.50 -1.75 -12.87
CA SER A 65 3.23 -2.11 -14.10
C SER A 65 4.47 -1.25 -14.34
N GLN A 66 4.67 -0.19 -13.55
CA GLN A 66 5.87 0.67 -13.63
C GLN A 66 7.07 0.03 -12.90
N ASP A 67 8.28 0.41 -13.30
CA ASP A 67 9.53 -0.04 -12.66
C ASP A 67 9.66 0.48 -11.21
N ASP A 68 9.25 1.72 -10.96
CA ASP A 68 9.31 2.39 -9.66
C ASP A 68 8.08 2.16 -8.76
N ALA A 69 7.18 1.27 -9.15
CA ALA A 69 5.89 1.03 -8.48
C ALA A 69 6.01 0.85 -6.97
N ASN A 70 7.00 0.06 -6.51
CA ASN A 70 7.15 -0.25 -5.09
C ASN A 70 7.58 0.99 -4.28
N GLU A 71 8.44 1.83 -4.85
CA GLU A 71 8.90 3.05 -4.19
C GLU A 71 7.77 4.09 -4.13
N LEU A 72 7.08 4.31 -5.25
CA LEU A 72 5.97 5.24 -5.35
C LEU A 72 4.81 4.83 -4.45
N LEU A 73 4.29 3.61 -4.60
CA LEU A 73 3.15 3.12 -3.81
C LEU A 73 3.51 2.96 -2.34
N GLY A 74 4.75 2.56 -2.02
CA GLY A 74 5.26 2.53 -0.65
C GLY A 74 5.37 3.93 -0.02
N CYS A 75 5.77 4.94 -0.79
CA CYS A 75 5.78 6.33 -0.34
C CYS A 75 4.36 6.85 -0.07
N LEU A 76 3.43 6.59 -0.98
CA LEU A 76 2.03 6.98 -0.84
C LEU A 76 1.38 6.30 0.38
N LEU A 77 1.58 5.00 0.58
CA LEU A 77 1.10 4.29 1.77
C LEU A 77 1.61 4.93 3.05
N ARG A 78 2.92 5.22 3.14
CA ARG A 78 3.50 5.90 4.31
C ARG A 78 2.91 7.28 4.56
N GLN A 79 2.50 8.01 3.52
CA GLN A 79 1.84 9.30 3.69
C GLN A 79 0.44 9.15 4.30
N PHE A 80 -0.36 8.20 3.81
CA PHE A 80 -1.68 7.93 4.39
C PHE A 80 -1.59 7.32 5.79
N ASP A 81 -0.56 6.52 6.07
CA ASP A 81 -0.36 5.92 7.39
C ASP A 81 -0.11 6.97 8.48
N LYS A 82 0.56 8.09 8.16
CA LYS A 82 0.72 9.20 9.13
C LYS A 82 -0.60 9.78 9.63
N VAL A 83 -1.64 9.74 8.80
CA VAL A 83 -2.95 10.33 9.11
C VAL A 83 -3.90 9.28 9.69
N THR A 84 -3.82 8.05 9.20
CA THR A 84 -4.79 6.98 9.53
C THR A 84 -4.28 5.98 10.57
N GLY A 85 -2.97 5.90 10.81
CA GLY A 85 -2.36 5.00 11.79
C GLY A 85 -2.63 3.51 11.58
N VAL A 86 -3.01 3.09 10.37
CA VAL A 86 -3.43 1.71 10.07
C VAL A 86 -2.29 0.70 10.27
N SER A 87 -1.05 1.06 9.96
CA SER A 87 0.12 0.22 10.22
C SER A 87 0.35 0.07 11.72
N ALA A 88 0.07 1.10 12.54
CA ALA A 88 0.14 0.99 14.01
C ALA A 88 -0.98 0.11 14.59
N LEU A 89 -2.14 0.07 13.94
CA LEU A 89 -3.29 -0.78 14.33
C LEU A 89 -3.10 -2.24 13.91
N SER A 90 -2.35 -2.47 12.82
CA SER A 90 -2.07 -3.80 12.26
C SER A 90 -0.85 -4.48 12.90
N ASP A 91 -0.08 -3.76 13.72
CA ASP A 91 1.09 -4.30 14.41
C ASP A 91 0.65 -5.08 15.66
N PRO A 92 0.79 -6.43 15.69
CA PRO A 92 0.37 -7.24 16.83
C PRO A 92 1.17 -6.94 18.10
N ARG A 93 2.27 -6.17 18.03
CA ARG A 93 3.06 -5.77 19.21
C ARG A 93 2.55 -4.49 19.88
N LYS A 94 1.56 -3.80 19.32
CA LYS A 94 0.96 -2.58 19.91
C LYS A 94 -0.31 -2.81 20.73
N VAL A 95 -0.66 -4.07 21.02
CA VAL A 95 -1.62 -4.41 22.07
C VAL A 95 -0.88 -4.43 23.40
N HIS A 96 -0.72 -3.30 24.09
CA HIS A 96 -0.40 -3.22 25.54
C HIS A 96 -0.70 -1.82 26.08
#